data_AF-X1T5H5-F1
#
_entry.id   AF-X1T5H5-F1
#
_cell.length_a   1.000
_cell.length_b   1.000
_cell.length_c   1.000
_cell.angle_alpha   90.00
_cell.angle_beta   90.00
_cell.angle_gamma   90.00
#
_symmetry.space_group_name_H-M   'P 1'
#
loop_
_entity.id
_entity.type
_entity.pdbx_description
1 polymer ?
#
loop_
_entity_poly.entity_id
_entity_poly.type
_entity_poly.pdbx_seq_one_letter_code
_entity_poly.pdbx_strand_id
1 'polypeptide(L)'
;MITAVQLFLIIGGSGYLILVFFALFYFLGTISGKKGIMPKKSIKDDYEQPFVSIIVPTYNEERNIALCLQSLKELNYSRYEIIVSDGGSSDRTIEGTIVLPAHGAGSICGGGISGLPFTTIG
;
A
#
# COMPACT_ATOMS: atom_id res chain seq x y z
N MET A 1 64.34 25.92 -20.64
CA MET A 1 63.79 26.17 -19.28
C MET A 1 62.29 26.43 -19.32
N ILE A 2 61.79 27.37 -20.13
CA ILE A 2 60.36 27.70 -20.25
C ILE A 2 59.50 26.50 -20.67
N THR A 3 59.95 25.73 -21.66
CA THR A 3 59.24 24.53 -22.15
C THR A 3 59.19 23.39 -21.12
N ALA A 4 60.24 23.23 -20.31
CA ALA A 4 60.28 22.22 -19.25
C ALA A 4 59.32 22.57 -18.09
N VAL A 5 59.19 23.86 -17.76
CA VAL A 5 58.23 24.34 -16.75
C VAL A 5 56.79 24.19 -17.26
N GLN A 6 56.53 24.50 -18.54
CA GLN A 6 55.21 24.30 -19.15
C GLN A 6 54.80 22.83 -19.18
N LEU A 7 55.73 21.92 -19.50
CA LEU A 7 55.48 20.48 -19.50
C LEU A 7 55.12 19.98 -18.09
N PHE A 8 55.81 20.46 -17.06
CA PHE A 8 55.52 20.10 -15.66
C PHE A 8 54.14 20.60 -15.20
N LEU A 9 53.76 21.83 -15.57
CA LEU A 9 52.45 22.40 -15.26
C LEU A 9 51.31 21.66 -15.97
N ILE A 10 51.51 21.23 -17.22
CA ILE A 10 50.51 20.48 -17.98
C ILE A 10 50.33 19.06 -17.42
N ILE A 11 51.42 18.34 -17.12
CA ILE A 11 51.33 16.98 -16.57
C ILE A 11 50.74 17.00 -15.16
N GLY A 12 51.19 17.93 -14.30
CA GLY A 12 50.67 18.06 -12.94
C GLY A 12 49.20 18.51 -12.91
N GLY A 13 48.84 19.52 -13.72
CA GLY A 13 47.48 20.05 -13.80
C GLY A 13 46.49 19.04 -14.40
N SER A 14 46.89 18.33 -15.46
CA SER A 14 46.03 17.30 -16.08
C SER A 14 45.81 16.11 -15.16
N GLY A 15 46.82 15.67 -14.41
CA GLY A 15 46.67 14.61 -13.41
C GLY A 15 45.65 14.96 -12.32
N TYR A 16 45.67 16.20 -11.82
CA TYR A 16 44.70 16.66 -10.82
C TYR A 16 43.28 16.73 -11.40
N LEU A 17 43.11 17.24 -12.63
CA LEU A 17 41.80 17.28 -13.29
C LEU A 17 41.22 15.88 -13.51
N ILE A 18 42.05 14.90 -13.89
CA ILE A 18 41.64 13.50 -14.04
C ILE A 18 41.16 12.93 -12.70
N LEU A 19 41.89 13.15 -11.60
CA LEU A 19 41.49 12.69 -10.27
C LEU A 19 40.16 13.30 -9.81
N VAL A 20 39.96 14.60 -10.04
CA VAL A 20 38.71 15.29 -9.71
C VAL A 20 37.55 14.77 -10.56
N PHE A 21 37.78 14.51 -11.84
CA PHE A 21 36.75 13.95 -12.74
C PHE A 21 36.31 12.55 -12.30
N PHE A 22 37.25 11.66 -11.99
CA PHE A 22 36.92 10.33 -11.47
C PHE A 22 36.20 10.42 -10.12
N ALA A 23 36.67 11.27 -9.19
CA ALA A 23 36.02 11.47 -7.90
C ALA A 23 34.57 11.98 -8.06
N LEU A 24 34.32 12.91 -8.98
CA LEU A 24 32.98 13.40 -9.28
C LEU A 24 32.11 12.30 -9.90
N PHE A 25 32.65 11.49 -10.81
CA PHE A 25 31.93 10.37 -11.42
C PHE A 25 31.51 9.32 -10.37
N TYR A 26 32.43 8.94 -9.48
CA TYR A 26 32.12 8.06 -8.35
C TYR A 26 31.08 8.68 -7.40
N PHE A 27 31.18 9.99 -7.14
CA PHE A 27 30.23 10.71 -6.29
C PHE A 27 28.83 10.82 -6.92
N LEU A 28 28.72 11.03 -8.23
CA LEU A 28 27.44 10.97 -8.95
C LEU A 28 26.84 9.56 -8.92
N GLY A 29 27.69 8.53 -8.92
CA GLY A 29 27.28 7.13 -8.78
C GLY A 29 26.67 6.80 -7.41
N THR A 30 27.12 7.42 -6.32
CA THR A 30 26.55 7.19 -4.98
C THR A 30 25.20 7.87 -4.77
N ILE A 31 24.90 8.93 -5.52
CA ILE A 31 23.61 9.65 -5.46
C ILE A 31 22.49 8.82 -6.12
N SER A 32 22.82 7.91 -7.04
CA SER A 32 21.84 7.08 -7.78
C SER A 32 21.35 5.83 -7.04
N GLY A 33 21.18 5.95 -5.71
CA GLY A 33 20.14 5.21 -5.02
C GLY A 33 20.44 3.76 -4.69
N LYS A 34 20.85 3.53 -3.44
CA LYS A 34 20.38 2.35 -2.71
C LYS A 34 18.86 2.49 -2.50
N LYS A 35 18.07 2.20 -3.55
CA LYS A 35 16.64 1.92 -3.36
C LYS A 35 16.58 0.63 -2.55
N GLY A 36 16.07 0.70 -1.31
CA GLY A 36 15.82 -0.48 -0.50
C GLY A 36 14.87 -1.40 -1.25
N ILE A 37 15.39 -2.47 -1.85
CA ILE A 37 14.61 -3.49 -2.52
C ILE A 37 14.03 -4.38 -1.41
N MET A 38 12.83 -4.06 -0.94
CA MET A 38 12.04 -5.04 -0.21
C MET A 38 11.67 -6.17 -1.19
N PRO A 39 11.98 -7.44 -0.88
CA PRO A 39 11.60 -8.55 -1.74
C PRO A 39 10.07 -8.67 -1.75
N LYS A 40 9.44 -8.32 -2.87
CA LYS A 40 8.00 -8.56 -3.08
C LYS A 40 7.83 -10.08 -3.18
N LYS A 41 7.20 -10.69 -2.17
CA LYS A 41 6.82 -12.10 -2.17
C LYS A 41 5.85 -12.31 -3.34
N SER A 42 6.31 -12.92 -4.43
CA SER A 42 5.48 -13.30 -5.57
C SER A 42 4.58 -14.47 -5.16
N ILE A 43 3.36 -14.14 -4.72
CA ILE A 43 2.24 -15.07 -4.78
C ILE A 43 2.03 -15.38 -6.26
N LYS A 44 1.90 -16.64 -6.65
CA LYS A 44 1.60 -17.02 -8.03
C LYS A 44 0.07 -17.07 -8.21
N ASP A 45 -0.40 -16.19 -9.10
CA ASP A 45 -1.43 -16.40 -10.13
C ASP A 45 -2.81 -16.94 -9.73
N ASP A 46 -3.69 -15.99 -9.39
CA ASP A 46 -5.01 -15.84 -10.02
C ASP A 46 -5.42 -14.35 -9.94
N TYR A 47 -4.82 -13.54 -10.83
CA TYR A 47 -4.37 -12.18 -10.49
C TYR A 47 -5.28 -11.01 -10.86
N GLU A 48 -6.43 -11.22 -11.50
CA GLU A 48 -7.18 -10.03 -11.91
C GLU A 48 -7.81 -9.32 -10.71
N GLN A 49 -8.41 -10.05 -9.74
CA GLN A 49 -8.88 -9.47 -8.46
C GLN A 49 -9.05 -10.56 -7.38
N PRO A 50 -8.11 -10.86 -6.45
CA PRO A 50 -8.33 -11.84 -5.37
C PRO A 50 -9.58 -11.53 -4.51
N PHE A 51 -10.23 -12.51 -3.90
CA PHE A 51 -11.32 -12.19 -2.95
C PHE A 51 -10.72 -11.55 -1.69
N VAL A 52 -11.26 -10.41 -1.25
CA VAL A 52 -10.75 -9.63 -0.12
C VAL A 52 -11.82 -9.46 0.95
N SER A 53 -11.51 -9.85 2.18
CA SER A 53 -12.36 -9.59 3.34
C SER A 53 -11.87 -8.34 4.07
N ILE A 54 -12.72 -7.31 4.12
CA ILE A 54 -12.43 -6.04 4.79
C ILE A 54 -13.11 -6.06 6.16
N ILE A 55 -12.31 -6.17 7.22
CA ILE A 55 -12.82 -6.14 8.60
C ILE A 55 -12.70 -4.72 9.14
N VAL A 56 -13.82 -4.14 9.54
CA VAL A 56 -13.91 -2.80 10.12
C VAL A 56 -14.27 -2.94 11.60
N PRO A 57 -13.31 -2.87 12.52
CA PRO A 57 -13.62 -2.80 13.95
C PRO A 57 -14.20 -1.42 14.28
N THR A 58 -15.31 -1.39 15.02
CA THR A 58 -15.97 -0.14 15.42
C THR A 58 -16.21 -0.09 16.93
N TYR A 59 -16.09 1.11 17.51
CA TYR A 59 -16.47 1.40 18.88
C TYR A 59 -16.88 2.87 19.03
N ASN A 60 -18.17 3.13 19.28
CA ASN A 60 -18.79 4.45 19.37
C ASN A 60 -18.54 5.35 18.13
N GLU A 61 -18.73 4.80 16.93
CA GLU A 61 -18.43 5.45 15.65
C GLU A 61 -19.69 5.85 14.86
N GLU A 62 -20.84 6.06 15.52
CA GLU A 62 -22.15 6.39 14.89
C GLU A 62 -22.05 7.50 13.82
N ARG A 63 -21.19 8.50 14.01
CA ARG A 63 -21.04 9.63 13.08
C ARG A 63 -20.13 9.34 11.88
N ASN A 64 -19.17 8.43 12.02
CA ASN A 64 -18.12 8.23 11.02
C ASN A 64 -18.31 6.95 10.23
N ILE A 65 -18.97 5.94 10.81
CA ILE A 65 -19.14 4.63 10.20
C ILE A 65 -19.86 4.71 8.86
N ALA A 66 -20.85 5.60 8.74
CA ALA A 66 -21.57 5.83 7.49
C ALA A 66 -20.66 6.31 6.35
N LEU A 67 -19.77 7.28 6.63
CA LEU A 67 -18.82 7.81 5.66
C LEU A 67 -17.76 6.77 5.28
N CYS A 68 -17.29 5.98 6.26
CA CYS A 68 -16.37 4.88 6.03
C CYS A 68 -16.98 3.83 5.09
N LEU A 69 -18.20 3.38 5.39
CA LEU A 69 -18.91 2.40 4.55
C LEU A 69 -19.24 2.95 3.16
N GLN A 70 -19.55 4.24 3.04
CA GLN A 70 -19.72 4.88 1.73
C GLN A 70 -18.43 4.83 0.91
N SER A 71 -17.28 5.17 1.50
CA SER A 71 -15.99 5.12 0.81
C SER A 71 -15.61 3.70 0.39
N LEU A 72 -15.99 2.69 1.20
CA LEU A 72 -15.75 1.29 0.87
C LEU A 72 -16.64 0.83 -0.28
N LYS A 73 -17.90 1.28 -0.36
CA LYS A 73 -18.80 0.98 -1.49
C LYS A 73 -18.33 1.57 -2.82
N GLU A 74 -17.63 2.70 -2.77
CA GLU A 74 -17.09 3.38 -3.96
C GLU A 74 -15.79 2.74 -4.48
N LEU A 75 -15.29 1.67 -3.83
CA LEU A 75 -14.14 0.92 -4.31
C LEU A 75 -14.41 0.29 -5.68
N ASN A 76 -13.52 0.57 -6.65
CA ASN A 76 -13.50 -0.11 -7.95
C ASN A 76 -12.87 -1.51 -7.82
N TYR A 77 -13.51 -2.37 -7.03
CA TYR A 77 -13.10 -3.75 -6.76
C TYR A 77 -14.35 -4.63 -6.71
N SER A 78 -14.39 -5.72 -7.45
CA SER A 78 -15.63 -6.52 -7.59
C SER A 78 -15.75 -7.64 -6.55
N ARG A 79 -14.64 -8.11 -5.97
CA ARG A 79 -14.64 -9.31 -5.11
C ARG A 79 -14.26 -9.01 -3.67
N TYR A 80 -15.11 -8.31 -2.94
CA TYR A 80 -14.87 -8.06 -1.52
C TYR A 80 -16.13 -8.15 -0.66
N GLU A 81 -15.91 -8.47 0.61
CA GLU A 81 -16.91 -8.40 1.68
C GLU A 81 -16.50 -7.37 2.72
N ILE A 82 -17.48 -6.71 3.33
CA ILE A 82 -17.26 -5.81 4.47
C ILE A 82 -17.87 -6.46 5.71
N ILE A 83 -17.03 -6.76 6.69
CA ILE A 83 -17.41 -7.30 7.98
C ILE A 83 -17.17 -6.20 9.01
N VAL A 84 -18.23 -5.75 9.68
CA VAL A 84 -18.08 -4.76 10.74
C VAL A 84 -18.20 -5.46 12.09
N SER A 85 -17.18 -5.26 12.92
CA SER A 85 -17.05 -5.89 14.22
C SER A 85 -17.24 -4.83 15.29
N ASP A 86 -18.42 -4.79 15.91
CA ASP A 86 -18.70 -3.84 16.99
C ASP A 86 -18.19 -4.33 18.34
N GLY A 87 -17.41 -3.49 19.02
CA GLY A 87 -16.78 -3.80 20.31
C GLY A 87 -17.70 -3.67 21.53
N GLY A 88 -19.02 -3.58 21.36
CA GLY A 88 -19.97 -3.28 22.43
C GLY A 88 -20.20 -1.78 22.60
N SER A 89 -20.43 -1.08 21.49
CA SER A 89 -20.73 0.34 21.50
C SER A 89 -22.02 0.65 22.26
N SER A 90 -22.07 1.80 22.92
CA SER A 90 -23.26 2.27 23.65
C SER A 90 -24.16 3.18 22.81
N ASP A 91 -23.79 3.40 21.55
CA ASP A 91 -24.45 4.29 20.60
C ASP A 91 -25.09 3.49 19.45
N ARG A 92 -25.63 4.18 18.44
CA ARG A 92 -26.29 3.53 17.30
C ARG A 92 -25.32 3.11 16.19
N THR A 93 -24.07 2.80 16.53
CA THR A 93 -23.07 2.29 15.56
C THR A 93 -23.58 1.06 14.79
N ILE A 94 -24.35 0.18 15.43
CA ILE A 94 -24.85 -1.07 14.82
C ILE A 94 -26.07 -0.84 13.90
N GLU A 95 -26.91 0.16 14.18
CA GLU A 95 -28.18 0.37 13.46
C GLU A 95 -27.97 0.70 11.96
N GLY A 96 -26.83 1.26 11.60
CA GLY A 96 -26.44 1.56 10.21
C GLY A 96 -25.58 0.48 9.54
N THR A 97 -25.26 -0.61 10.23
CA THR A 97 -24.13 -1.46 9.88
C THR A 97 -24.60 -2.86 9.51
N ILE A 98 -24.74 -3.09 8.20
CA ILE A 98 -25.14 -4.36 7.59
C ILE A 98 -23.91 -4.97 6.93
N VAL A 99 -23.71 -6.29 7.03
CA VAL A 99 -22.74 -7.01 6.19
C VAL A 99 -23.24 -6.94 4.76
N LEU A 100 -22.60 -6.09 3.95
CA LEU A 100 -23.00 -5.88 2.56
C LEU A 100 -22.07 -6.67 1.64
N PRO A 101 -22.59 -7.65 0.88
CA PRO A 101 -21.85 -8.21 -0.24
C PRO A 101 -21.78 -7.10 -1.29
N ALA A 102 -20.59 -6.53 -1.50
CA ALA A 102 -20.47 -5.43 -2.44
C ALA A 102 -20.79 -5.88 -3.86
N HIS A 103 -20.41 -7.11 -4.25
CA HIS A 103 -20.92 -7.83 -5.42
C HIS A 103 -20.72 -9.35 -5.21
N GLY A 104 -21.81 -10.14 -5.15
CA GLY A 104 -21.81 -11.55 -5.57
C GLY A 104 -21.37 -12.68 -4.63
N ALA A 105 -21.03 -12.46 -3.35
CA ALA A 105 -20.83 -13.57 -2.42
C ALA A 105 -21.08 -13.10 -0.97
N GLY A 106 -22.16 -13.59 -0.34
CA GLY A 106 -22.41 -13.38 1.07
C GLY A 106 -21.89 -14.57 1.88
N SER A 107 -20.96 -14.33 2.81
CA SER A 107 -20.57 -15.29 3.85
C SER A 107 -21.09 -14.81 5.20
N ILE A 108 -21.88 -15.64 5.87
CA ILE A 108 -22.40 -15.39 7.21
C ILE A 108 -21.56 -16.24 8.17
N CYS A 109 -20.57 -15.63 8.82
CA CYS A 109 -19.78 -16.32 9.83
C CYS A 109 -20.07 -15.74 11.23
N GLY A 110 -21.05 -16.37 11.89
CA GLY A 110 -20.97 -16.77 13.30
C GLY A 110 -20.91 -15.68 14.36
N GLY A 111 -22.09 -15.20 14.78
CA GLY A 111 -22.25 -14.41 15.99
C GLY A 111 -23.68 -13.92 16.21
N GLY A 112 -24.64 -14.85 16.34
CA GLY A 112 -25.98 -14.59 16.90
C GLY A 112 -26.82 -13.50 16.23
N ILE A 113 -27.51 -13.82 15.12
CA ILE A 113 -28.68 -13.05 14.66
C ILE A 113 -29.88 -14.00 14.47
N SER A 114 -30.67 -14.13 15.52
CA SER A 114 -32.02 -14.67 15.44
C SER A 114 -32.89 -13.72 14.60
N GLY A 115 -33.08 -14.01 13.30
CA GLY A 115 -34.25 -13.49 12.59
C GLY A 115 -34.07 -12.81 11.22
N LEU A 116 -33.08 -13.14 10.39
CA LEU A 116 -33.05 -12.66 9.00
C LEU A 116 -32.89 -13.80 7.98
N PRO A 117 -33.51 -13.68 6.78
CA PRO A 117 -33.76 -14.82 5.90
C PRO A 117 -32.47 -15.35 5.30
N PHE A 118 -32.22 -16.62 5.60
CA PHE A 118 -31.21 -17.48 5.00
C PHE A 118 -31.30 -17.40 3.46
N THR A 119 -30.42 -16.64 2.82
CA THR A 119 -30.28 -16.68 1.36
C THR A 119 -29.00 -17.47 1.06
N THR A 120 -29.15 -18.79 1.07
CA THR A 120 -28.20 -19.72 0.47
C THR A 120 -28.58 -19.83 -1.00
N ILE A 121 -27.65 -19.51 -1.89
CA ILE A 121 -27.72 -19.93 -3.29
C ILE A 121 -26.39 -20.62 -3.59
N GLY A 122 -26.48 -21.87 -4.06
CA GLY A 122 -25.34 -22.71 -4.40
C GLY A 122 -24.74 -22.42 -5.76
#